data_AF-A0A7H8T0V1-F1
#
_entry.id   AF-A0A7H8T0V1-F1
#
_cell.length_a   1.000
_cell.length_b   1.000
_cell.length_c   1.000
_cell.angle_alpha   90.00
_cell.angle_beta   90.00
_cell.angle_gamma   90.00
#
_symmetry.space_group_name_H-M   'P 1'
#
loop_
_entity.id
_entity.type
_entity.pdbx_description
1 polymer ?
#
loop_
_entity_poly.entity_id
_entity_poly.type
_entity_poly.pdbx_seq_one_letter_code
_entity_poly.pdbx_strand_id
1 'polypeptide(L)'
;MANLPILDPAAVLPGTTQAMREYNALGVTTVYEGHSLDFPEIGAYQMLRNADALTLRVLCCPEAQSNGLPGSAPIDDKTLLDRLERAAAMVELTDDMLRVDGISFGRGGPISTGMILMRDPYPDADGNLTLGASFLTLDRAETIIRFAYEHGLRLNIVTAGTAEHDVNLAVLEKVANGGTLNTDGRAWILQHLYFFESEHARRSAALGIDLTTSMSFSWGKG
;
A
#
# COMPACT_ATOMS: atom_id res chain seq x y z
N MET A 1 18.80 -20.77 -7.49
CA MET A 1 17.84 -20.04 -6.62
C MET A 1 16.42 -20.34 -7.09
N ALA A 2 15.90 -21.56 -6.85
CA ALA A 2 14.61 -22.00 -7.42
C ALA A 2 13.55 -22.43 -6.38
N ASN A 3 13.80 -22.24 -5.07
CA ASN A 3 12.95 -22.82 -4.01
C ASN A 3 12.48 -21.79 -2.97
N LEU A 4 11.88 -20.68 -3.42
CA LEU A 4 10.97 -19.90 -2.58
C LEU A 4 9.58 -19.93 -3.24
N PRO A 5 8.59 -20.65 -2.67
CA PRO A 5 7.23 -20.77 -3.22
C PRO A 5 6.47 -19.45 -3.41
N ILE A 6 6.97 -18.35 -2.84
CA ILE A 6 6.37 -17.01 -2.89
C ILE A 6 6.39 -16.40 -4.31
N LEU A 7 7.12 -16.99 -5.27
CA LEU A 7 7.33 -16.40 -6.59
C LEU A 7 6.94 -17.31 -7.78
N ASP A 8 6.15 -18.37 -7.56
CA ASP A 8 5.63 -19.17 -8.69
C ASP A 8 4.38 -18.50 -9.29
N PRO A 9 4.42 -17.95 -10.52
CA PRO A 9 3.25 -17.35 -11.14
C PRO A 9 2.10 -18.33 -11.31
N ALA A 10 2.39 -19.64 -11.42
CA ALA A 10 1.36 -20.68 -11.51
C ALA A 10 0.58 -20.85 -10.20
N ALA A 11 1.13 -20.39 -9.06
CA ALA A 11 0.49 -20.48 -7.75
C ALA A 11 -0.50 -19.33 -7.48
N VAL A 12 -0.43 -18.22 -8.23
CA VAL A 12 -1.26 -17.03 -7.99
C VAL A 12 -2.75 -17.38 -8.05
N LEU A 13 -3.24 -17.94 -9.17
CA LEU A 13 -4.67 -18.26 -9.33
C LEU A 13 -5.19 -19.31 -8.32
N PRO A 14 -4.50 -20.45 -8.08
CA PRO A 14 -4.90 -21.38 -7.03
C PRO A 14 -4.92 -20.74 -5.64
N GLY A 15 -3.89 -19.94 -5.30
CA GLY A 15 -3.79 -19.24 -4.02
C GLY A 15 -4.91 -18.24 -3.82
N THR A 16 -5.21 -17.40 -4.81
CA THR A 16 -6.33 -16.45 -4.77
C THR A 16 -7.67 -17.17 -4.62
N THR A 17 -7.87 -18.28 -5.34
CA THR A 17 -9.11 -19.07 -5.22
C THR A 17 -9.28 -19.68 -3.83
N GLN A 18 -8.19 -20.16 -3.24
CA GLN A 18 -8.20 -20.67 -1.86
C GLN A 18 -8.50 -19.54 -0.87
N ALA A 19 -7.78 -18.42 -0.95
CA ALA A 19 -7.96 -17.26 -0.07
C ALA A 19 -9.40 -16.74 -0.08
N MET A 20 -10.02 -16.65 -1.27
CA MET A 20 -11.42 -16.27 -1.40
C MET A 20 -12.37 -17.21 -0.63
N ARG A 21 -12.13 -18.53 -0.69
CA ARG A 21 -12.94 -19.51 0.05
C ARG A 21 -12.77 -19.37 1.56
N GLU A 22 -11.54 -19.13 2.02
CA GLU A 22 -11.23 -18.92 3.43
C GLU A 22 -11.89 -17.64 3.95
N TYR A 23 -11.81 -16.54 3.19
CA TYR A 23 -12.51 -15.29 3.50
C TYR A 23 -14.03 -15.47 3.56
N ASN A 24 -14.63 -16.13 2.57
CA ASN A 24 -16.08 -16.42 2.60
C ASN A 24 -16.49 -17.24 3.82
N ALA A 25 -15.67 -18.23 4.22
CA ALA A 25 -15.93 -19.06 5.39
C ALA A 25 -15.92 -18.25 6.71
N LEU A 26 -15.21 -17.12 6.73
CA LEU A 26 -15.18 -16.16 7.83
C LEU A 26 -16.26 -15.07 7.71
N GLY A 27 -17.09 -15.10 6.66
CA GLY A 27 -18.10 -14.07 6.38
C GLY A 27 -17.55 -12.78 5.78
N VAL A 28 -16.27 -12.77 5.37
CA VAL A 28 -15.68 -11.65 4.62
C VAL A 28 -16.22 -11.70 3.19
N THR A 29 -16.80 -10.60 2.73
CA THR A 29 -17.43 -10.50 1.40
C THR A 29 -16.82 -9.42 0.50
N THR A 30 -15.99 -8.56 1.09
CA THR A 30 -15.33 -7.45 0.40
C THR A 30 -13.91 -7.31 0.94
N VAL A 31 -12.95 -7.10 0.05
CA VAL A 31 -11.54 -6.89 0.38
C VAL A 31 -10.96 -5.68 -0.34
N TYR A 32 -10.03 -5.02 0.33
CA TYR A 32 -9.20 -3.96 -0.25
C TYR A 32 -7.77 -4.47 -0.37
N GLU A 33 -7.30 -4.66 -1.59
CA GLU A 33 -5.95 -5.12 -1.92
C GLU A 33 -5.07 -3.89 -2.18
N GLY A 34 -4.59 -3.33 -1.07
CA GLY A 34 -3.91 -2.03 -1.05
C GLY A 34 -2.38 -2.08 -1.01
N HIS A 35 -1.78 -3.24 -0.76
CA HIS A 35 -0.35 -3.36 -0.48
C HIS A 35 0.20 -4.70 -0.95
N SER A 36 1.44 -4.71 -1.46
CA SER A 36 2.10 -5.89 -2.06
C SER A 36 1.31 -6.49 -3.24
N LEU A 37 0.61 -5.64 -3.99
CA LEU A 37 -0.16 -6.01 -5.18
C LEU A 37 0.43 -5.31 -6.41
N ASP A 38 0.88 -6.08 -7.41
CA ASP A 38 1.34 -5.55 -8.69
C ASP A 38 0.32 -5.90 -9.80
N PHE A 39 0.57 -5.40 -11.01
CA PHE A 39 -0.33 -5.55 -12.14
C PHE A 39 -0.62 -7.01 -12.55
N PRO A 40 0.32 -7.97 -12.48
CA PRO A 40 0.00 -9.37 -12.75
C PRO A 40 -1.03 -9.98 -11.79
N GLU A 41 -0.96 -9.64 -10.50
CA GLU A 41 -1.91 -10.11 -9.49
C GLU A 41 -3.30 -9.50 -9.72
N ILE A 42 -3.38 -8.22 -10.10
CA ILE A 42 -4.64 -7.61 -10.56
C ILE A 42 -5.18 -8.35 -11.79
N GLY A 43 -4.30 -8.76 -12.72
CA GLY A 43 -4.66 -9.59 -13.86
C GLY A 43 -5.30 -10.92 -13.46
N ALA A 44 -4.84 -11.55 -12.38
CA ALA A 44 -5.47 -12.78 -11.86
C ALA A 44 -6.91 -12.52 -11.37
N TYR A 45 -7.15 -11.40 -10.68
CA TYR A 45 -8.51 -10.99 -10.32
C TYR A 45 -9.39 -10.72 -11.54
N GLN A 46 -8.86 -10.06 -12.57
CA GLN A 46 -9.57 -9.83 -13.83
C GLN A 46 -9.93 -11.15 -14.53
N MET A 47 -9.02 -12.13 -14.55
CA MET A 47 -9.28 -13.47 -15.09
C MET A 47 -10.41 -14.18 -14.34
N LEU A 48 -10.40 -14.16 -13.01
CA LEU A 48 -11.45 -14.75 -12.18
C LEU A 48 -12.79 -14.03 -12.40
N ARG A 49 -12.79 -12.70 -12.47
CA ARG A 49 -13.98 -11.90 -12.73
C ARG A 49 -14.59 -12.21 -14.10
N ASN A 50 -13.77 -12.32 -15.14
CA ASN A 50 -14.20 -12.63 -16.50
C ASN A 50 -14.75 -14.06 -16.63
N ALA A 51 -14.29 -14.97 -15.79
CA ALA A 51 -14.76 -16.35 -15.72
C ALA A 51 -15.96 -16.54 -14.78
N ASP A 52 -16.53 -15.47 -14.22
CA ASP A 52 -17.60 -15.51 -13.19
C ASP A 52 -17.22 -16.36 -11.96
N ALA A 53 -15.92 -16.39 -11.64
CA ALA A 53 -15.34 -17.20 -10.56
C ALA A 53 -14.94 -16.36 -9.34
N LEU A 54 -15.08 -15.03 -9.41
CA LEU A 54 -14.79 -14.14 -8.29
C LEU A 54 -15.92 -14.21 -7.26
N THR A 55 -15.61 -14.54 -6.01
CA THR A 55 -16.61 -14.69 -4.94
C THR A 55 -16.59 -13.56 -3.91
N LEU A 56 -15.68 -12.60 -4.07
CA LEU A 56 -15.54 -11.42 -3.22
C LEU A 56 -15.66 -10.15 -4.06
N ARG A 57 -16.11 -9.06 -3.45
CA ARG A 57 -15.92 -7.72 -4.02
C ARG A 57 -14.49 -7.27 -3.74
N VAL A 58 -13.72 -7.01 -4.77
CA VAL A 58 -12.30 -6.68 -4.64
C VAL A 58 -12.06 -5.26 -5.12
N LEU A 59 -11.48 -4.43 -4.28
CA LEU A 59 -10.91 -3.14 -4.68
C LEU A 59 -9.39 -3.27 -4.70
N CYS A 60 -8.79 -3.20 -5.88
CA CYS A 60 -7.34 -3.28 -6.07
C CYS A 60 -6.70 -1.89 -6.13
N CYS A 61 -5.48 -1.78 -5.63
CA CYS A 61 -4.66 -0.58 -5.71
C CYS A 61 -3.20 -1.00 -6.00
N PRO A 62 -2.71 -0.86 -7.24
CA PRO A 62 -1.37 -1.32 -7.60
C PRO A 62 -0.28 -0.53 -6.86
N GLU A 63 0.83 -1.19 -6.55
CA GLU A 63 2.01 -0.50 -6.02
C GLU A 63 2.70 0.34 -7.10
N ALA A 64 3.07 1.57 -6.78
CA ALA A 64 3.89 2.43 -7.63
C ALA A 64 5.24 1.78 -7.95
N GLN A 65 5.82 1.11 -6.96
CA GLN A 65 7.05 0.34 -7.07
C GLN A 65 6.99 -0.79 -6.03
N SER A 66 7.23 -2.03 -6.47
CA SER A 66 7.40 -3.16 -5.56
C SER A 66 8.62 -2.93 -4.67
N ASN A 67 8.43 -2.97 -3.35
CA ASN A 67 9.48 -2.76 -2.37
C ASN A 67 9.39 -3.81 -1.25
N GLY A 68 10.54 -4.18 -0.66
CA GLY A 68 10.58 -5.04 0.52
C GLY A 68 10.23 -6.52 0.28
N LEU A 69 9.96 -6.95 -0.95
CA LEU A 69 9.80 -8.35 -1.31
C LEU A 69 11.11 -8.95 -1.87
N PRO A 70 11.35 -10.26 -1.70
CA PRO A 70 12.48 -10.92 -2.34
C PRO A 70 12.45 -10.73 -3.86
N GLY A 71 13.50 -10.13 -4.41
CA GLY A 71 13.59 -9.85 -5.85
C GLY A 71 13.10 -8.46 -6.27
N SER A 72 12.55 -7.65 -5.36
CA SER A 72 12.31 -6.22 -5.63
C SER A 72 13.63 -5.53 -5.98
N ALA A 73 13.66 -4.88 -7.13
CA ALA A 73 14.79 -4.09 -7.59
C ALA A 73 14.36 -2.62 -7.79
N PRO A 74 15.23 -1.64 -7.50
CA PRO A 74 14.96 -0.25 -7.83
C PRO A 74 14.66 -0.11 -9.32
N ILE A 75 13.57 0.58 -9.65
CA ILE A 75 13.23 0.96 -11.03
C ILE A 75 13.77 2.36 -11.32
N ASP A 76 13.91 2.72 -12.60
CA ASP A 76 14.22 4.09 -13.01
C ASP A 76 12.97 5.00 -12.97
N ASP A 77 13.18 6.32 -13.05
CA ASP A 77 12.09 7.29 -12.93
C ASP A 77 11.11 7.22 -14.10
N LYS A 78 11.58 6.82 -15.28
CA LYS A 78 10.70 6.60 -16.45
C LYS A 78 9.75 5.44 -16.19
N THR A 79 10.29 4.32 -15.71
CA THR A 79 9.51 3.12 -15.37
C THR A 79 8.53 3.44 -14.24
N LEU A 80 8.92 4.25 -13.26
CA LEU A 80 7.99 4.74 -12.23
C LEU A 80 6.83 5.49 -12.89
N LEU A 81 7.10 6.49 -13.73
CA LEU A 81 6.06 7.26 -14.41
C LEU A 81 5.16 6.38 -15.30
N ASP A 82 5.72 5.47 -16.09
CA ASP A 82 4.96 4.53 -16.91
C ASP A 82 3.99 3.69 -16.05
N ARG A 83 4.41 3.31 -14.83
CA ARG A 83 3.55 2.60 -13.88
C ARG A 83 2.47 3.49 -13.29
N LEU A 84 2.77 4.75 -12.96
CA LEU A 84 1.79 5.75 -12.50
C LEU A 84 0.69 5.96 -13.56
N GLU A 85 1.09 6.16 -14.81
CA GLU A 85 0.20 6.35 -15.95
C GLU A 85 -0.65 5.09 -16.20
N ARG A 86 -0.05 3.90 -16.09
CA ARG A 86 -0.78 2.64 -16.19
C ARG A 86 -1.82 2.50 -15.08
N ALA A 87 -1.49 2.84 -13.84
CA ALA A 87 -2.46 2.80 -12.73
C ALA A 87 -3.63 3.75 -12.99
N ALA A 88 -3.35 4.98 -13.48
CA ALA A 88 -4.37 5.94 -13.85
C ALA A 88 -5.29 5.42 -14.96
N ALA A 89 -4.72 4.80 -15.99
CA ALA A 89 -5.48 4.24 -17.11
C ALA A 89 -6.31 3.00 -16.74
N MET A 90 -5.97 2.31 -15.64
CA MET A 90 -6.66 1.11 -15.17
C MET A 90 -7.84 1.41 -14.24
N VAL A 91 -8.09 2.66 -13.87
CA VAL A 91 -9.17 3.02 -12.95
C VAL A 91 -10.52 2.51 -13.46
N GLU A 92 -11.20 1.73 -12.63
CA GLU A 92 -12.54 1.19 -12.87
C GLU A 92 -13.31 1.19 -11.54
N LEU A 93 -14.38 1.96 -11.47
CA LEU A 93 -15.12 2.24 -10.23
C LEU A 93 -16.55 1.70 -10.23
N THR A 94 -17.02 1.18 -11.37
CA THR A 94 -18.43 0.88 -11.63
C THR A 94 -18.77 -0.60 -11.58
N ASP A 95 -17.80 -1.50 -11.83
CA ASP A 95 -18.03 -2.94 -11.67
C ASP A 95 -18.30 -3.29 -10.18
N ASP A 96 -19.28 -4.15 -9.94
CA ASP A 96 -19.72 -4.50 -8.57
C ASP A 96 -18.73 -5.45 -7.87
N MET A 97 -18.02 -6.27 -8.64
CA MET A 97 -17.21 -7.37 -8.15
C MET A 97 -15.71 -7.05 -8.17
N LEU A 98 -15.22 -6.31 -9.17
CA LEU A 98 -13.81 -5.95 -9.28
C LEU A 98 -13.62 -4.49 -9.66
N ARG A 99 -13.03 -3.72 -8.76
CA ARG A 99 -12.64 -2.33 -8.99
C ARG A 99 -11.13 -2.19 -8.90
N VAL A 100 -10.61 -1.22 -9.64
CA VAL A 100 -9.22 -0.79 -9.54
C VAL A 100 -9.25 0.70 -9.30
N ASP A 101 -8.65 1.15 -8.19
CA ASP A 101 -8.60 2.56 -7.87
C ASP A 101 -7.30 2.92 -7.17
N GLY A 102 -6.67 3.96 -7.72
CA GLY A 102 -5.58 4.64 -7.07
C GLY A 102 -4.23 3.98 -7.26
N ILE A 103 -3.32 4.35 -6.35
CA ILE A 103 -1.97 3.81 -6.30
C ILE A 103 -1.49 3.67 -4.86
N SER A 104 -0.61 2.70 -4.60
CA SER A 104 0.01 2.53 -3.30
C SER A 104 1.52 2.68 -3.32
N PHE A 105 2.10 3.17 -2.22
CA PHE A 105 3.53 3.03 -1.97
C PHE A 105 3.82 2.91 -0.47
N GLY A 106 4.98 2.36 -0.14
CA GLY A 106 5.55 2.37 1.20
C GLY A 106 7.02 2.75 1.15
N ARG A 107 7.52 3.36 2.23
CA ARG A 107 8.91 3.86 2.33
C ARG A 107 9.75 3.00 3.27
N GLY A 108 9.24 2.71 4.45
CA GLY A 108 9.88 1.88 5.47
C GLY A 108 9.64 0.39 5.29
N GLY A 109 10.30 -0.41 6.11
CA GLY A 109 10.15 -1.87 6.14
C GLY A 109 9.57 -2.42 7.43
N PRO A 110 9.60 -3.76 7.60
CA PRO A 110 9.01 -4.42 8.77
C PRO A 110 9.83 -4.16 10.05
N ILE A 111 9.11 -4.06 11.18
CA ILE A 111 9.69 -3.75 12.50
C ILE A 111 10.82 -4.70 12.90
N SER A 112 10.62 -6.00 12.70
CA SER A 112 11.48 -7.08 13.22
C SER A 112 12.87 -7.12 12.60
N THR A 113 13.11 -6.32 11.54
CA THR A 113 14.38 -6.27 10.81
C THR A 113 15.13 -4.95 11.00
N GLY A 114 14.65 -4.07 11.88
CA GLY A 114 15.26 -2.74 12.07
C GLY A 114 15.04 -1.79 10.89
N MET A 115 14.00 -2.03 10.07
CA MET A 115 13.72 -1.25 8.85
C MET A 115 12.61 -0.21 9.01
N ILE A 116 11.89 -0.16 10.14
CA ILE A 116 10.91 0.90 10.40
C ILE A 116 11.64 2.22 10.63
N LEU A 117 11.16 3.28 9.97
CA LEU A 117 11.71 4.62 10.06
C LEU A 117 11.21 5.37 11.30
N MET A 118 12.05 5.48 12.33
CA MET A 118 11.71 6.08 13.63
C MET A 118 12.42 7.42 13.84
N ARG A 119 11.82 8.30 14.66
CA ARG A 119 12.50 9.54 15.11
C ARG A 119 13.68 9.24 16.03
N ASP A 120 13.48 8.31 16.95
CA ASP A 120 14.46 7.94 17.97
C ASP A 120 15.16 6.62 17.58
N PRO A 121 16.47 6.49 17.88
CA PRO A 121 17.19 5.24 17.65
C PRO A 121 16.60 4.07 18.44
N TYR A 122 16.57 2.89 17.81
CA TYR A 122 16.12 1.64 18.45
C TYR A 122 17.02 0.46 18.04
N PRO A 123 17.07 -0.63 18.83
CA PRO A 123 17.84 -1.82 18.47
C PRO A 123 17.24 -2.55 17.26
N ASP A 124 18.08 -2.88 16.28
CA ASP A 124 17.73 -3.81 15.19
C ASP A 124 17.80 -5.28 15.64
N ALA A 125 17.62 -6.21 14.70
CA ALA A 125 17.65 -7.65 14.96
C ALA A 125 19.00 -8.16 15.49
N ASP A 126 20.10 -7.44 15.21
CA ASP A 126 21.46 -7.75 15.64
C ASP A 126 21.85 -6.97 16.92
N GLY A 127 20.93 -6.15 17.45
CA GLY A 127 21.13 -5.33 18.64
C GLY A 127 21.85 -3.99 18.39
N ASN A 128 22.11 -3.62 17.13
CA ASN A 128 22.71 -2.33 16.79
C ASN A 128 21.63 -1.24 16.80
N LEU A 129 22.01 0.00 17.16
CA LEU A 129 21.08 1.12 17.05
C LEU A 129 20.88 1.54 15.60
N THR A 130 19.62 1.66 15.20
CA THR A 130 19.18 2.09 13.87
C THR A 130 18.08 3.14 13.97
N LEU A 131 17.90 3.90 12.89
CA LEU A 131 16.73 4.79 12.67
C LEU A 131 15.77 4.21 11.62
N GLY A 132 16.03 3.01 11.13
CA GLY A 132 15.31 2.39 10.02
C GLY A 132 16.03 2.49 8.68
N ALA A 133 15.40 1.91 7.66
CA ALA A 133 15.88 1.94 6.28
C ALA A 133 14.73 2.33 5.35
N SER A 134 15.04 3.14 4.34
CA SER A 134 14.06 3.61 3.36
C SER A 134 14.27 2.88 2.04
N PHE A 135 13.23 2.23 1.52
CA PHE A 135 13.23 1.59 0.19
C PHE A 135 12.94 2.56 -0.95
N LEU A 136 12.29 3.69 -0.63
CA LEU A 136 11.90 4.72 -1.57
C LEU A 136 12.46 6.08 -1.13
N THR A 137 13.00 6.86 -2.06
CA THR A 137 13.48 8.21 -1.76
C THR A 137 12.31 9.15 -1.47
N LEU A 138 12.60 10.26 -0.76
CA LEU A 138 11.57 11.26 -0.49
C LEU A 138 11.07 11.93 -1.79
N ASP A 139 11.98 12.24 -2.71
CA ASP A 139 11.62 12.85 -3.99
C ASP A 139 10.64 11.99 -4.78
N ARG A 140 10.86 10.66 -4.82
CA ARG A 140 9.94 9.73 -5.47
C ARG A 140 8.60 9.64 -4.75
N ALA A 141 8.58 9.63 -3.42
CA ALA A 141 7.34 9.68 -2.66
C ALA A 141 6.54 10.96 -2.98
N GLU A 142 7.21 12.12 -3.05
CA GLU A 142 6.58 13.39 -3.44
C GLU A 142 6.07 13.34 -4.89
N THR A 143 6.82 12.76 -5.83
CA THR A 143 6.36 12.54 -7.22
C THR A 143 5.08 11.71 -7.26
N ILE A 144 5.01 10.59 -6.53
CA ILE A 144 3.83 9.71 -6.50
C ILE A 144 2.63 10.45 -5.89
N ILE A 145 2.83 11.14 -4.76
CA ILE A 145 1.78 11.92 -4.10
C ILE A 145 1.22 13.00 -5.04
N ARG A 146 2.09 13.77 -5.70
CA ARG A 146 1.67 14.84 -6.61
C ARG A 146 0.93 14.29 -7.82
N PHE A 147 1.45 13.22 -8.43
CA PHE A 147 0.79 12.55 -9.54
C PHE A 147 -0.62 12.09 -9.14
N ALA A 148 -0.78 11.43 -7.99
CA ALA A 148 -2.08 10.99 -7.53
C ALA A 148 -3.06 12.16 -7.34
N TYR A 149 -2.59 13.27 -6.77
CA TYR A 149 -3.40 14.48 -6.59
C TYR A 149 -3.81 15.11 -7.94
N GLU A 150 -2.86 15.30 -8.85
CA GLU A 150 -3.08 15.96 -10.16
C GLU A 150 -3.98 15.15 -11.09
N HIS A 151 -3.92 13.82 -11.00
CA HIS A 151 -4.70 12.90 -11.83
C HIS A 151 -6.02 12.44 -11.20
N GLY A 152 -6.38 12.95 -10.02
CA GLY A 152 -7.60 12.53 -9.34
C GLY A 152 -7.60 11.03 -9.03
N LEU A 153 -6.49 10.53 -8.49
CA LEU A 153 -6.35 9.15 -8.02
C LEU A 153 -6.42 9.09 -6.50
N ARG A 154 -7.03 8.03 -5.98
CA ARG A 154 -6.89 7.68 -4.57
C ARG A 154 -5.43 7.28 -4.30
N LEU A 155 -4.91 7.63 -3.13
CA LEU A 155 -3.58 7.21 -2.70
C LEU A 155 -3.66 6.35 -1.44
N ASN A 156 -2.90 5.25 -1.40
CA ASN A 156 -2.70 4.43 -0.21
C ASN A 156 -1.23 4.43 0.22
N ILE A 157 -0.93 5.01 1.39
CA ILE A 157 0.43 5.10 1.91
C ILE A 157 0.61 4.07 3.01
N VAL A 158 1.46 3.10 2.73
CA VAL A 158 1.89 2.05 3.66
C VAL A 158 2.97 2.65 4.55
N THR A 159 2.66 2.88 5.83
CA THR A 159 3.57 3.56 6.75
C THR A 159 3.43 3.05 8.18
N ALA A 160 4.53 2.99 8.92
CA ALA A 160 4.53 2.39 10.25
C ALA A 160 5.30 3.14 11.33
N GLY A 161 6.32 3.93 10.96
CA GLY A 161 7.23 4.57 11.91
C GLY A 161 6.96 6.06 12.12
N THR A 162 7.32 6.57 13.29
CA THR A 162 7.05 7.97 13.67
C THR A 162 7.68 8.98 12.71
N ALA A 163 8.95 8.80 12.36
CA ALA A 163 9.62 9.70 11.40
C ALA A 163 9.05 9.56 9.98
N GLU A 164 8.59 8.37 9.61
CA GLU A 164 7.94 8.16 8.33
C GLU A 164 6.61 8.90 8.23
N HIS A 165 5.79 8.81 9.28
CA HIS A 165 4.52 9.51 9.37
C HIS A 165 4.72 11.02 9.25
N ASP A 166 5.68 11.59 9.97
CA ASP A 166 5.98 13.02 9.93
C ASP A 166 6.29 13.51 8.51
N VAL A 167 7.17 12.78 7.82
CA VAL A 167 7.62 13.13 6.47
C VAL A 167 6.46 13.01 5.47
N ASN A 168 5.72 11.89 5.50
CA ASN A 168 4.58 11.70 4.60
C ASN A 168 3.50 12.77 4.83
N LEU A 169 3.12 13.02 6.09
CA LEU A 169 2.13 14.03 6.44
C LEU A 169 2.56 15.45 6.02
N ALA A 170 3.84 15.80 6.17
CA ALA A 170 4.34 17.11 5.74
C ALA A 170 4.20 17.33 4.22
N VAL A 171 4.46 16.29 3.43
CA VAL A 171 4.27 16.34 1.97
C VAL A 171 2.78 16.44 1.62
N LEU A 172 1.94 15.64 2.28
CA LEU A 172 0.49 15.66 2.09
C LEU A 172 -0.13 17.01 2.42
N GLU A 173 0.27 17.65 3.53
CA GLU A 173 -0.18 18.98 3.93
C GLU A 173 0.18 20.06 2.91
N LYS A 174 1.41 19.98 2.37
CA LYS A 174 1.87 20.88 1.29
C LYS A 174 1.06 20.70 0.01
N VAL A 175 0.70 19.46 -0.33
CA VAL A 175 -0.08 19.15 -1.54
C VAL A 175 -1.55 19.55 -1.38
N ALA A 176 -2.13 19.30 -0.20
CA ALA A 176 -3.50 19.67 0.13
C ALA A 176 -3.73 21.19 0.14
N ASN A 177 -2.68 21.97 0.41
CA ASN A 177 -2.70 23.44 0.41
C ASN A 177 -3.86 24.02 1.26
N GLY A 178 -4.06 23.47 2.46
CA GLY A 178 -5.12 23.86 3.39
C GLY A 178 -6.49 23.23 3.12
N GLY A 179 -6.63 22.41 2.07
CA GLY A 179 -7.82 21.60 1.78
C GLY A 179 -7.74 20.19 2.36
N THR A 180 -8.70 19.34 1.95
CA THR A 180 -8.71 17.90 2.25
C THR A 180 -8.23 17.09 1.04
N LEU A 181 -7.69 15.91 1.31
CA LEU A 181 -7.23 14.93 0.33
C LEU A 181 -8.30 13.86 0.17
N ASN A 182 -9.32 14.21 -0.62
CA ASN A 182 -10.29 13.25 -1.13
C ASN A 182 -10.41 13.40 -2.64
N THR A 183 -10.71 12.29 -3.29
CA THR A 183 -10.89 12.22 -4.73
C THR A 183 -12.34 11.86 -5.01
N ASP A 184 -13.19 12.85 -5.26
CA ASP A 184 -14.63 12.65 -5.50
C ASP A 184 -15.32 11.91 -4.36
N GLY A 185 -14.99 12.25 -3.11
CA GLY A 185 -15.52 11.58 -1.91
C GLY A 185 -14.80 10.28 -1.54
N ARG A 186 -13.77 9.86 -2.29
CA ARG A 186 -12.90 8.74 -1.94
C ARG A 186 -11.70 9.26 -1.14
N ALA A 187 -11.70 9.02 0.16
CA ALA A 187 -10.59 9.43 1.01
C ALA A 187 -9.31 8.67 0.66
N TRP A 188 -8.18 9.37 0.71
CA TRP A 188 -6.86 8.73 0.70
C TRP A 188 -6.67 7.90 1.98
N ILE A 189 -5.70 7.00 1.99
CA ILE A 189 -5.50 6.04 3.09
C ILE A 189 -4.07 6.15 3.63
N LEU A 190 -3.93 6.10 4.96
CA LEU A 190 -2.72 5.60 5.61
C LEU A 190 -2.96 4.19 6.14
N GLN A 191 -2.03 3.27 5.84
CA GLN A 191 -2.12 1.86 6.16
C GLN A 191 -1.03 1.42 7.14
N HIS A 192 -1.34 0.43 7.99
CA HIS A 192 -0.54 -0.16 9.08
C HIS A 192 -0.52 0.64 10.38
N LEU A 193 0.20 1.77 10.41
CA LEU A 193 0.20 2.72 11.52
C LEU A 193 0.66 2.14 12.88
N TYR A 194 1.81 1.45 12.91
CA TYR A 194 2.29 0.77 14.12
C TYR A 194 2.58 1.76 15.25
N PHE A 195 3.32 2.82 14.94
CA PHE A 195 3.71 3.84 15.89
C PHE A 195 3.02 5.16 15.57
N PHE A 196 1.70 5.18 15.81
CA PHE A 196 0.84 6.31 15.45
C PHE A 196 0.44 7.13 16.69
N GLU A 197 0.83 8.40 16.70
CA GLU A 197 0.63 9.29 17.84
C GLU A 197 -0.61 10.18 17.66
N SER A 198 -1.08 10.77 18.76
CA SER A 198 -2.22 11.69 18.78
C SER A 198 -2.06 12.86 17.81
N GLU A 199 -0.83 13.33 17.58
CA GLU A 199 -0.54 14.38 16.60
C GLU A 199 -0.71 13.89 15.16
N HIS A 200 -0.20 12.70 14.82
CA HIS A 200 -0.41 12.11 13.49
C HIS A 200 -1.90 11.91 13.20
N ALA A 201 -2.68 11.48 14.20
CA ALA A 201 -4.13 11.34 14.07
C ALA A 201 -4.83 12.68 13.79
N ARG A 202 -4.48 13.75 14.52
CA ARG A 202 -5.03 15.09 14.27
C ARG A 202 -4.70 15.61 12.88
N ARG A 203 -3.45 15.47 12.44
CA ARG A 203 -3.00 15.90 11.10
C ARG A 203 -3.71 15.13 10.00
N SER A 204 -3.82 13.81 10.13
CA SER A 204 -4.55 12.95 9.17
C SER A 204 -6.04 13.30 9.09
N ALA A 205 -6.68 13.55 10.23
CA ALA A 205 -8.08 13.96 10.26
C ALA A 205 -8.31 15.33 9.61
N ALA A 206 -7.40 16.29 9.81
CA ALA A 206 -7.47 17.60 9.15
C ALA A 206 -7.37 17.50 7.61
N LEU A 207 -6.65 16.49 7.11
CA LEU A 207 -6.54 16.19 5.70
C LEU A 207 -7.71 15.35 5.16
N GLY A 208 -8.63 14.86 6.00
CA GLY A 208 -9.71 13.98 5.56
C GLY A 208 -9.24 12.61 5.07
N ILE A 209 -8.12 12.12 5.60
CA ILE A 209 -7.53 10.82 5.26
C ILE A 209 -8.12 9.73 6.15
N ASP A 210 -8.46 8.59 5.55
CA ASP A 210 -8.88 7.39 6.27
C ASP A 210 -7.68 6.57 6.74
N LEU A 211 -7.87 5.87 7.87
CA LEU A 211 -6.82 5.06 8.48
C LEU A 211 -7.20 3.58 8.43
N THR A 212 -6.26 2.73 8.02
CA THR A 212 -6.41 1.27 8.08
C THR A 212 -5.29 0.66 8.90
N THR A 213 -5.65 -0.27 9.79
CA THR A 213 -4.69 -0.97 10.65
C THR A 213 -5.08 -2.44 10.79
N SER A 214 -4.16 -3.28 11.27
CA SER A 214 -4.43 -4.68 11.56
C SER A 214 -4.12 -4.96 13.02
N MET A 215 -5.17 -5.21 13.80
CA MET A 215 -5.06 -5.45 15.24
C MET A 215 -4.21 -6.69 15.57
N SER A 216 -4.09 -7.64 14.64
CA SER A 216 -3.23 -8.82 14.80
C SER A 216 -1.73 -8.50 14.87
N PHE A 217 -1.29 -7.31 14.43
CA PHE A 217 0.12 -6.91 14.59
C PHE A 217 0.53 -6.80 16.05
N SER A 218 -0.39 -6.41 16.94
CA SER A 218 -0.17 -6.38 18.39
C SER A 218 -0.05 -7.76 19.05
N TRP A 219 -0.26 -8.85 18.30
CA TRP A 219 -0.05 -10.22 18.77
C TRP A 219 1.12 -10.90 18.07
N GLY A 220 1.36 -10.59 16.78
CA GLY A 220 2.34 -11.28 15.95
C GLY A 220 3.65 -10.52 15.69
N LYS A 221 3.71 -9.21 15.99
CA LYS A 221 4.89 -8.35 15.72
C LYS A 221 5.40 -7.58 16.94
N GLY A 222 4.76 -7.75 18.09
CA GLY A 222 5.12 -7.19 19.40
C GLY A 222 4.34 -7.89 20.49
#